data_AF-A0A9D1YHD5-F1
#
_entry.id   AF-A0A9D1YHD5-F1
#
_cell.length_a   1.000
_cell.length_b   1.000
_cell.length_c   1.000
_cell.angle_alpha   90.00
_cell.angle_beta   90.00
_cell.angle_gamma   90.00
#
_symmetry.space_group_name_H-M   'P 1'
#
loop_
_entity.id
_entity.type
_entity.pdbx_description
1 polymer ?
#
loop_
_entity_poly.entity_id
_entity_poly.type
_entity_poly.pdbx_seq_one_letter_code
_entity_poly.pdbx_strand_id
1 'polypeptide(L)'
;MLIMWVIGGLLIWLAIKKDFEPALLLPMGFGAILVNLPLPGVLGDNGIVQWLFEHGIEASEAFPLLLFVGIGAMIDFGPLLSNPKMLLFGGAAQFGIFFTVLLAVLLGFPLVDAMSAGVIGAADGPTSILVSQKLGSQYMGAIAVAAYSYMALVP
;
A
#
# COMPACT_ATOMS: atom_id res chain seq x y z
N MET A 1 3.66 -1.10 21.37
CA MET A 1 2.45 -0.28 21.58
C MET A 1 2.77 1.22 21.51
N LEU A 2 3.51 1.80 22.47
CA LEU A 2 3.88 3.23 22.42
C LEU A 2 4.55 3.67 21.10
N ILE A 3 5.45 2.85 20.55
CA ILE A 3 6.12 3.11 19.27
C ILE A 3 5.10 3.21 18.13
N MET A 4 4.10 2.33 18.08
CA MET A 4 3.08 2.35 17.02
C MET A 4 2.15 3.55 17.12
N TRP A 5 1.91 4.07 18.33
CA TRP A 5 1.17 5.31 18.50
C TRP A 5 1.94 6.52 17.98
N VAL A 6 3.26 6.56 18.22
CA VAL A 6 4.13 7.59 17.67
C VAL A 6 4.16 7.51 16.14
N ILE A 7 4.27 6.31 15.58
CA ILE A 7 4.22 6.10 14.11
C ILE A 7 2.86 6.54 13.55
N GLY A 8 1.74 6.11 14.14
CA GLY A 8 0.40 6.51 13.69
C GLY A 8 0.19 8.03 13.77
N GLY A 9 0.66 8.67 14.85
CA GLY A 9 0.65 10.12 14.99
C GLY A 9 1.52 10.84 13.95
N LEU A 10 2.68 10.27 13.62
CA LEU A 10 3.55 10.78 12.57
C LEU A 10 2.90 10.67 11.18
N LEU A 11 2.22 9.56 10.88
CA LEU A 11 1.48 9.38 9.63
C LEU A 11 0.33 10.39 9.50
N ILE A 12 -0.42 10.62 10.59
CA ILE A 12 -1.47 11.66 10.64
C ILE A 12 -0.87 13.05 10.43
N TRP A 13 0.27 13.35 11.05
CA TRP A 13 0.95 14.62 10.88
C TRP A 13 1.44 14.83 9.43
N LEU A 14 2.01 13.80 8.80
CA LEU A 14 2.40 13.84 7.39
C LEU A 14 1.20 14.05 6.47
N ALA A 15 0.09 13.35 6.72
CA ALA A 15 -1.14 13.49 5.94
C ALA A 15 -1.72 14.91 6.02
N ILE A 16 -1.77 15.52 7.21
CA ILE A 16 -2.42 16.82 7.40
C ILE A 16 -1.50 18.00 7.11
N LYS A 17 -0.26 17.96 7.62
CA LYS A 17 0.63 19.14 7.58
C LYS A 17 1.40 19.24 6.27
N LYS A 18 1.65 18.10 5.64
CA LYS A 18 2.45 17.99 4.43
C LYS A 18 1.63 17.57 3.21
N ASP A 19 0.33 17.29 3.39
CA ASP A 19 -0.61 16.86 2.35
C ASP A 19 -0.15 15.57 1.63
N PHE A 20 0.54 14.68 2.35
CA PHE A 20 0.96 13.38 1.82
C PHE A 20 -0.26 12.46 1.77
N GLU A 21 -0.75 12.20 0.55
CA GLU A 21 -1.93 11.36 0.27
C GLU A 21 -2.96 11.27 1.41
N PRO A 22 -3.57 12.42 1.78
CA PRO A 22 -4.35 12.53 3.00
C PRO A 22 -5.55 11.58 3.04
N ALA A 23 -6.10 11.22 1.87
CA ALA A 23 -7.22 10.30 1.74
C ALA A 23 -6.91 8.88 2.28
N LEU A 24 -5.64 8.44 2.22
CA LEU A 24 -5.24 7.08 2.58
C LEU A 24 -4.30 7.04 3.79
N LEU A 25 -3.34 7.96 3.89
CA LEU A 25 -2.40 8.04 5.02
C LEU A 25 -3.07 8.40 6.34
N LEU A 26 -4.11 9.25 6.31
CA LEU A 26 -4.83 9.63 7.54
C LEU A 26 -5.61 8.45 8.12
N PRO A 27 -6.47 7.71 7.37
CA PRO A 27 -7.11 6.51 7.90
C PRO A 27 -6.12 5.43 8.33
N MET A 28 -5.01 5.24 7.61
CA MET A 28 -3.97 4.27 8.00
C MET A 28 -3.31 4.65 9.33
N GLY A 29 -2.93 5.92 9.50
CA GLY A 29 -2.34 6.40 10.75
C GLY A 29 -3.31 6.28 11.94
N PHE A 30 -4.59 6.57 11.73
CA PHE A 30 -5.62 6.39 12.74
C PHE A 30 -5.85 4.91 13.08
N GLY A 31 -5.93 4.05 12.06
CA GLY A 31 -6.03 2.59 12.22
C GLY A 31 -4.87 2.02 13.01
N ALA A 32 -3.63 2.45 12.74
CA ALA A 32 -2.43 2.02 13.45
C ALA A 32 -2.49 2.36 14.96
N ILE A 33 -3.06 3.51 15.33
CA ILE A 33 -3.29 3.87 16.73
C ILE A 33 -4.37 2.98 17.34
N LEU A 34 -5.53 2.88 16.68
CA LEU A 34 -6.70 2.15 17.18
C LEU A 34 -6.43 0.68 17.50
N VAL A 35 -5.77 -0.04 16.58
CA VAL A 35 -5.47 -1.47 16.77
C VAL A 35 -4.41 -1.72 17.84
N ASN A 36 -3.67 -0.68 18.25
CA ASN A 36 -2.62 -0.75 19.27
C ASN A 36 -3.08 -0.20 20.63
N LEU A 37 -4.36 0.11 20.85
CA LEU A 37 -4.87 0.53 22.16
C LEU A 37 -4.92 -0.65 23.16
N PRO A 38 -4.77 -0.42 24.49
CA PRO A 38 -5.00 -1.46 25.49
C PRO A 38 -6.49 -1.83 25.50
N LEU A 39 -6.81 -3.09 25.21
CA LEU A 39 -8.19 -3.60 25.00
C LEU A 39 -8.90 -2.97 23.78
N PRO A 40 -8.38 -3.19 22.56
CA PRO A 40 -9.02 -2.67 21.37
C PRO A 40 -10.29 -3.48 21.12
N GLY A 41 -11.46 -2.94 21.49
CA GLY A 41 -12.77 -3.52 21.13
C GLY A 41 -13.02 -3.57 19.61
N VAL A 42 -12.07 -3.08 18.82
CA VAL A 42 -12.04 -3.13 17.35
C VAL A 42 -11.37 -4.40 16.80
N LEU A 43 -10.69 -5.19 17.65
CA LEU A 43 -10.08 -6.48 17.32
C LEU A 43 -10.80 -7.62 18.06
N GLY A 44 -10.67 -8.85 17.57
CA GLY A 44 -11.33 -10.07 18.08
C GLY A 44 -12.60 -10.42 17.31
N ASP A 45 -13.31 -11.47 17.78
CA ASP A 45 -14.45 -12.09 17.07
C ASP A 45 -15.60 -11.12 16.71
N ASN A 46 -15.72 -10.00 17.41
CA ASN A 46 -16.72 -8.93 17.16
C ASN A 46 -16.08 -7.59 16.78
N GLY A 47 -14.78 -7.56 16.50
CA GLY A 47 -14.04 -6.34 16.19
C GLY A 47 -14.34 -5.85 14.78
N ILE A 48 -14.91 -4.65 14.64
CA ILE A 48 -15.30 -4.10 13.32
C ILE A 48 -14.11 -3.97 12.35
N VAL A 49 -12.92 -3.63 12.85
CA VAL A 49 -11.71 -3.48 12.00
C VAL A 49 -11.23 -4.83 11.51
N GLN A 50 -11.22 -5.84 12.40
CA GLN A 50 -10.87 -7.20 12.01
C GLN A 50 -11.89 -7.79 11.03
N TRP A 51 -13.20 -7.60 11.27
CA TRP A 51 -14.25 -8.04 10.36
C TRP A 51 -14.12 -7.41 8.97
N LEU A 52 -13.87 -6.10 8.90
CA LEU A 52 -13.64 -5.39 7.63
C LEU A 52 -12.39 -5.90 6.90
N PHE A 53 -11.33 -6.21 7.63
CA PHE A 53 -10.11 -6.79 7.06
C PHE A 53 -10.38 -8.19 6.51
N GLU A 54 -10.96 -9.08 7.31
CA GLU A 54 -11.22 -10.47 6.94
C GLU A 54 -12.20 -10.54 5.76
N HIS A 55 -13.30 -9.80 5.79
CA HIS A 55 -14.33 -9.89 4.75
C HIS A 55 -13.99 -9.05 3.52
N GLY A 56 -13.41 -7.86 3.71
CA GLY A 56 -13.18 -6.90 2.62
C GLY A 56 -11.83 -7.03 1.92
N ILE A 57 -10.81 -7.54 2.62
CA ILE A 57 -9.45 -7.70 2.09
C ILE A 57 -9.13 -9.19 1.97
N GLU A 58 -9.10 -9.94 3.08
CA GLU A 58 -8.59 -11.32 3.11
C GLU A 58 -9.42 -12.32 2.29
N ALA A 59 -10.75 -12.35 2.51
CA ALA A 59 -11.63 -13.36 1.93
C ALA A 59 -12.12 -13.00 0.51
N SER A 60 -12.34 -11.72 0.22
CA SER A 60 -12.98 -11.28 -1.03
C SER A 60 -12.13 -10.39 -1.92
N GLU A 61 -11.03 -9.83 -1.42
CA GLU A 61 -10.22 -8.82 -2.12
C GLU A 61 -11.04 -7.63 -2.66
N ALA A 62 -12.25 -7.42 -2.11
CA ALA A 62 -13.20 -6.45 -2.63
C ALA A 62 -12.66 -5.03 -2.53
N PHE A 63 -12.03 -4.64 -1.42
CA PHE A 63 -11.55 -3.27 -1.25
C PHE A 63 -10.40 -2.89 -2.19
N PRO A 64 -9.32 -3.69 -2.33
CA PRO A 64 -8.30 -3.42 -3.36
C PRO A 64 -8.89 -3.38 -4.77
N LEU A 65 -9.77 -4.33 -5.14
CA LEU A 65 -10.37 -4.37 -6.48
C LEU A 65 -11.26 -3.17 -6.77
N LEU A 66 -12.08 -2.74 -5.80
CA LEU A 66 -12.89 -1.54 -5.95
C LEU A 66 -12.03 -0.27 -6.10
N LEU A 67 -10.91 -0.18 -5.39
CA LEU A 67 -9.93 0.89 -5.58
C LEU A 67 -9.37 0.88 -7.01
N PHE A 68 -9.01 -0.30 -7.55
CA PHE A 68 -8.54 -0.42 -8.94
C PHE A 68 -9.60 0.00 -9.96
N VAL A 69 -10.84 -0.44 -9.79
CA VAL A 69 -11.94 -0.05 -10.69
C VAL A 69 -12.16 1.46 -10.64
N GLY A 70 -12.11 2.05 -9.44
CA GLY A 70 -12.20 3.50 -9.26
C GLY A 70 -11.07 4.26 -9.95
N ILE A 71 -9.81 3.83 -9.76
CA ILE A 71 -8.64 4.43 -10.44
C ILE A 71 -8.79 4.28 -11.96
N GLY A 72 -9.13 3.10 -12.44
CA GLY A 72 -9.34 2.83 -13.87
C GLY A 72 -10.43 3.72 -14.50
N ALA A 73 -11.49 4.01 -13.76
CA ALA A 73 -12.56 4.91 -14.21
C ALA A 73 -12.14 6.38 -14.29
N MET A 74 -11.07 6.78 -13.58
CA MET A 74 -10.54 8.15 -13.58
C MET A 74 -9.39 8.37 -14.59
N ILE A 75 -8.84 7.30 -15.19
CA ILE A 75 -7.72 7.40 -16.13
C ILE A 75 -8.20 7.94 -17.49
N ASP A 76 -7.53 8.99 -17.97
CA ASP A 76 -7.65 9.45 -19.35
C ASP A 76 -6.67 8.72 -20.27
N PHE A 77 -7.20 7.94 -21.20
CA PHE A 77 -6.41 7.20 -22.19
C PHE A 77 -6.01 8.04 -23.42
N GLY A 78 -6.55 9.26 -23.59
CA GLY A 78 -6.28 10.13 -24.73
C GLY A 78 -4.79 10.36 -25.02
N PRO A 79 -3.97 10.72 -24.01
CA PRO A 79 -2.52 10.88 -24.19
C PRO A 79 -1.79 9.58 -24.58
N LEU A 80 -2.21 8.45 -24.03
CA LEU A 80 -1.62 7.13 -24.32
C LEU A 80 -1.92 6.67 -25.75
N LEU A 81 -3.17 6.84 -26.20
CA LEU A 81 -3.61 6.46 -27.54
C LEU A 81 -3.03 7.38 -28.62
N SER A 82 -2.80 8.66 -28.30
CA SER A 82 -2.23 9.63 -29.22
C SER A 82 -0.73 9.39 -29.51
N ASN A 83 0.01 8.84 -28.53
CA ASN A 83 1.41 8.46 -28.72
C ASN A 83 1.72 7.09 -28.08
N PRO A 84 1.51 5.99 -28.82
CA PRO A 84 1.72 4.63 -28.30
C PRO A 84 3.15 4.34 -27.83
N LYS A 85 4.15 5.14 -28.23
CA LYS A 85 5.53 5.00 -27.73
C LYS A 85 5.63 5.24 -26.22
N MET A 86 4.66 5.95 -25.62
CA MET A 86 4.56 6.13 -24.17
C MET A 86 4.42 4.81 -23.41
N LEU A 87 3.84 3.76 -24.05
CA LEU A 87 3.77 2.41 -23.46
C LEU A 87 5.17 1.84 -23.17
N LEU A 88 6.16 2.11 -24.02
CA LEU A 88 7.52 1.61 -23.82
C LEU A 88 8.19 2.27 -22.61
N PHE A 89 7.93 3.56 -22.38
CA PHE A 89 8.40 4.26 -21.17
C PHE A 89 7.71 3.71 -19.92
N GLY A 90 6.40 3.41 -20.00
CA GLY A 90 5.69 2.72 -18.93
C GLY A 90 6.29 1.34 -18.60
N GLY A 91 6.65 0.56 -19.63
CA GLY A 91 7.35 -0.72 -19.45
C GLY A 91 8.73 -0.56 -18.82
N ALA A 92 9.50 0.45 -19.24
CA ALA A 92 10.81 0.75 -18.65
C ALA A 92 10.71 1.21 -17.19
N ALA A 93 9.64 1.94 -16.82
CA ALA A 93 9.41 2.39 -15.45
C ALA A 93 9.26 1.20 -14.46
N GLN A 94 8.75 0.05 -14.92
CA GLN A 94 8.62 -1.17 -14.11
C GLN A 94 9.97 -1.82 -13.75
N PHE A 95 11.09 -1.36 -14.33
CA PHE A 95 12.43 -1.84 -13.95
C PHE A 95 12.72 -1.65 -12.45
N GLY A 96 12.12 -0.62 -11.84
CA GLY A 96 12.23 -0.36 -10.40
C GLY A 96 11.81 -1.54 -9.52
N ILE A 97 10.81 -2.33 -9.97
CA ILE A 97 10.37 -3.54 -9.28
C ILE A 97 11.51 -4.55 -9.22
N PHE A 98 12.05 -4.92 -10.38
CA PHE A 98 13.10 -5.94 -10.48
C PHE A 98 14.35 -5.55 -9.71
N PHE A 99 14.74 -4.27 -9.78
CA PHE A 99 15.87 -3.75 -9.02
C PHE A 99 15.66 -3.87 -7.51
N THR A 100 14.46 -3.53 -7.02
CA THR A 100 14.11 -3.63 -5.60
C THR A 100 14.09 -5.08 -5.12
N VAL A 101 13.53 -6.00 -5.91
CA VAL A 101 13.54 -7.45 -5.59
C VAL A 101 14.98 -7.97 -5.51
N LEU A 102 15.82 -7.64 -6.50
CA LEU A 102 17.20 -8.10 -6.55
C LEU A 102 17.99 -7.63 -5.32
N LEU A 103 17.85 -6.36 -4.95
CA LEU A 103 18.49 -5.83 -3.74
C LEU A 103 17.96 -6.50 -2.46
N ALA A 104 16.65 -6.68 -2.33
CA ALA A 104 16.06 -7.33 -1.15
C ALA A 104 16.54 -8.78 -0.99
N VAL A 105 16.64 -9.55 -2.07
CA VAL A 105 17.19 -10.91 -2.04
C VAL A 105 18.67 -10.90 -1.68
N LEU A 106 19.47 -9.96 -2.23
CA LEU A 106 20.90 -9.82 -1.88
C LEU A 106 21.11 -9.43 -0.41
N LEU A 107 20.19 -8.68 0.19
CA LEU A 107 20.18 -8.35 1.62
C LEU A 107 19.70 -9.51 2.52
N GLY A 108 19.32 -10.65 1.93
CA GLY A 108 18.96 -11.87 2.65
C GLY A 108 17.46 -12.00 2.98
N PHE A 109 16.59 -11.18 2.38
CA PHE A 109 15.14 -11.35 2.57
C PHE A 109 14.61 -12.59 1.83
N PRO A 110 13.62 -13.30 2.39
CA PRO A 110 12.91 -14.36 1.67
C PRO A 110 12.34 -13.86 0.35
N LEU A 111 12.33 -14.71 -0.68
CA LEU A 111 11.89 -14.31 -2.02
C LEU A 111 10.46 -13.76 -2.03
N VAL A 112 9.56 -14.32 -1.21
CA VAL A 112 8.16 -13.89 -1.07
C VAL A 112 8.06 -12.44 -0.59
N ASP A 113 8.82 -12.09 0.45
CA ASP A 113 8.83 -10.74 1.02
C ASP A 113 9.56 -9.76 0.09
N ALA A 114 10.64 -10.22 -0.57
CA ALA A 114 11.36 -9.44 -1.56
C ALA A 114 10.47 -9.10 -2.77
N MET A 115 9.70 -10.06 -3.28
CA MET A 115 8.72 -9.82 -4.36
C MET A 115 7.63 -8.84 -3.91
N SER A 116 7.10 -9.00 -2.69
CA SER A 116 6.06 -8.12 -2.16
C SER A 116 6.55 -6.68 -1.97
N ALA A 117 7.76 -6.49 -1.44
CA ALA A 117 8.39 -5.18 -1.32
C ALA A 117 8.77 -4.59 -2.70
N GLY A 118 9.13 -5.43 -3.66
CA GLY A 118 9.47 -5.03 -5.02
C GLY A 118 8.34 -4.26 -5.71
N VAL A 119 7.09 -4.64 -5.47
CA VAL A 119 5.90 -4.01 -6.08
C VAL A 119 5.75 -2.53 -5.70
N ILE A 120 6.36 -2.09 -4.59
CA ILE A 120 6.43 -0.65 -4.24
C ILE A 120 7.06 0.15 -5.39
N GLY A 121 8.03 -0.43 -6.10
CA GLY A 121 8.68 0.18 -7.27
C GLY A 121 7.75 0.38 -8.48
N ALA A 122 6.55 -0.22 -8.48
CA ALA A 122 5.51 0.04 -9.47
C ALA A 122 4.85 1.42 -9.29
N ALA A 123 5.05 2.05 -8.12
CA ALA A 123 4.35 3.25 -7.68
C ALA A 123 2.81 3.13 -7.77
N ASP A 124 2.30 1.92 -7.54
CA ASP A 124 0.86 1.63 -7.45
C ASP A 124 0.49 0.99 -6.10
N GLY A 125 -0.24 1.75 -5.28
CA GLY A 125 -0.58 1.40 -3.90
C GLY A 125 -1.53 0.20 -3.80
N PRO A 126 -2.69 0.22 -4.48
CA PRO A 126 -3.59 -0.94 -4.54
C PRO A 126 -2.91 -2.23 -5.03
N THR A 127 -2.03 -2.16 -6.05
CA THR A 127 -1.26 -3.34 -6.50
C THR A 127 -0.34 -3.83 -5.39
N SER A 128 0.36 -2.93 -4.71
CA SER A 128 1.27 -3.28 -3.62
C SER A 128 0.56 -3.99 -2.46
N ILE A 129 -0.63 -3.53 -2.09
CA ILE A 129 -1.47 -4.21 -1.09
C ILE A 129 -1.88 -5.60 -1.58
N LEU A 130 -2.48 -5.68 -2.77
CA LEU A 130 -3.01 -6.94 -3.30
C LEU A 130 -1.93 -8.01 -3.44
N VAL A 131 -0.76 -7.66 -3.98
CA VAL A 131 0.33 -8.62 -4.19
C VAL A 131 0.93 -9.06 -2.86
N SER A 132 1.15 -8.14 -1.91
CA SER A 132 1.67 -8.52 -0.58
C SER A 132 0.73 -9.46 0.16
N GLN A 133 -0.58 -9.29 0.00
CA GLN A 133 -1.60 -10.18 0.54
C GLN A 133 -1.62 -11.55 -0.18
N LYS A 134 -1.68 -11.57 -1.52
CA LYS A 134 -1.69 -12.81 -2.31
C LYS A 134 -0.45 -13.67 -2.08
N LEU A 135 0.70 -13.03 -1.89
CA LEU A 135 1.97 -13.70 -1.61
C LEU A 135 2.11 -14.11 -0.13
N GLY A 136 1.24 -13.64 0.77
CA GLY A 136 1.29 -13.96 2.19
C GLY A 136 2.47 -13.31 2.93
N SER A 137 2.90 -12.12 2.51
CA SER A 137 4.01 -11.42 3.14
C SER A 137 3.65 -10.95 4.55
N GLN A 138 4.57 -11.15 5.49
CA GLN A 138 4.43 -10.68 6.87
C GLN A 138 4.51 -9.14 6.98
N TYR A 139 4.95 -8.47 5.92
CA TYR A 139 5.21 -7.03 5.90
C TYR A 139 4.12 -6.21 5.21
N MET A 140 2.94 -6.78 4.94
CA MET A 140 1.83 -6.10 4.24
C MET A 140 1.55 -4.69 4.79
N GLY A 141 1.50 -4.52 6.11
CA GLY A 141 1.28 -3.20 6.72
C GLY A 141 2.41 -2.20 6.46
N ALA A 142 3.67 -2.66 6.53
CA ALA A 142 4.83 -1.81 6.24
C ALA A 142 4.92 -1.47 4.74
N ILE A 143 4.60 -2.42 3.87
CA ILE A 143 4.57 -2.25 2.41
C ILE A 143 3.50 -1.21 2.04
N ALA A 144 2.29 -1.31 2.59
CA ALA A 144 1.21 -0.36 2.31
C ALA A 144 1.60 1.08 2.73
N VAL A 145 2.14 1.25 3.94
CA VAL A 145 2.58 2.56 4.44
C VAL A 145 3.71 3.12 3.57
N ALA A 146 4.70 2.30 3.21
CA ALA A 146 5.82 2.72 2.39
C ALA A 146 5.38 3.10 0.97
N ALA A 147 4.48 2.32 0.35
CA ALA A 147 3.99 2.57 -1.00
C ALA A 147 3.36 3.97 -1.13
N TYR A 148 2.37 4.28 -0.29
CA TYR A 148 1.68 5.57 -0.32
C TYR A 148 2.56 6.74 0.16
N SER A 149 3.44 6.50 1.14
CA SER A 149 4.39 7.53 1.58
C SER A 149 5.39 7.90 0.47
N TYR A 150 5.87 6.92 -0.31
CA TYR A 150 6.82 7.16 -1.40
C TYR A 150 6.15 7.76 -2.64
N MET A 151 4.90 7.41 -2.94
CA MET A 151 4.13 8.07 -4.01
C MET A 151 3.96 9.57 -3.71
N ALA A 152 3.64 9.92 -2.47
CA ALA A 152 3.53 11.31 -2.03
C ALA A 152 4.86 12.10 -2.05
N LEU A 153 6.01 11.42 -2.09
CA LEU A 153 7.32 12.08 -2.21
C LEU A 153 7.65 12.47 -3.66
N VAL A 154 6.92 11.94 -4.64
CA VAL A 154 7.07 12.34 -6.04
C VAL A 154 6.38 13.71 -6.21
N PRO A 155 7.14 14.77 -6.59
CA PRO A 155 6.63 16.15 -6.61
C PRO A 155 5.65 16.44 -7.76
#